data_AF-A0A9W5YA02-F1
#
_entry.id   AF-A0A9W5YA02-F1
#
_cell.length_a   1.000
_cell.length_b   1.000
_cell.length_c   1.000
_cell.angle_alpha   90.00
_cell.angle_beta   90.00
_cell.angle_gamma   90.00
#
_symmetry.space_group_name_H-M   'P 1'
#
loop_
_entity.id
_entity.type
_entity.pdbx_description
1 polymer ?
#
loop_
_entity_poly.entity_id
_entity_poly.type
_entity_poly.pdbx_seq_one_letter_code
_entity_poly.pdbx_strand_id
1 'polypeptide(L)'
;MNIVIEENPAYDCLDMLIAAIAKYDNKEYRLMFIDAWRFLYNDIEWDYLGDKMAQFSLKWAYLKKYHGMNVNVIKKNTHTEKVEFIKEQIKLEKPVIMKIDVFYCHWIIRSYKVRHSDHYCIVVGIDDENVYIIDSYGINKKITLPYEDFVAGSSIFLIFDYISNVEKVNWKHLLIKELKCIKRYDMINSILEFSKDVQKYFDANKEIQNTGNMNSSTTLHKIGQVLRNRRRFALSLSCLMERYDIDNLNFIIDKLLYVANIWGMVYGMMMKTSHIDDPSYYIGKITNKIEKIAGVEQGIIDDLYLIIDDKPIQPFNPYKKYEKCNISKYYYLNLTNDFNNNAIGYKENQKCYPDLTGDDRFIVINDEIKKGYLEIDNMRFTLPDYINGTCDNIECYSQVLDIAQTDGNSYDNIFILGCCDIGSHSDDIIINYKDGTKEIKELRLSSWLSEARRFNDILAWISQGAVIRGDMIKCYDFDIHLYANFIDVNPNKIIDTIELPYCPNIHLFAITLAKKSN
;
A
#
# COMPACT_ATOMS: atom_id res chain seq x y z
N MET A 1 25.56 16.47 -11.12
CA MET A 1 24.53 15.56 -11.66
C MET A 1 23.16 16.01 -11.13
N ASN A 2 22.13 16.06 -11.99
CA ASN A 2 20.76 16.37 -11.58
C ASN A 2 19.89 15.12 -11.73
N ILE A 3 19.83 14.30 -10.69
CA ILE A 3 19.08 13.03 -10.68
C ILE A 3 17.82 13.23 -9.86
N VAL A 4 16.69 12.86 -10.43
CA VAL A 4 15.38 12.99 -9.79
C VAL A 4 14.86 11.62 -9.42
N ILE A 5 14.52 11.44 -8.16
CA ILE A 5 13.81 10.27 -7.66
C ILE A 5 12.32 10.55 -7.78
N GLU A 6 11.60 9.61 -8.39
CA GLU A 6 10.13 9.59 -8.40
C GLU A 6 9.64 8.46 -7.52
N GLU A 7 8.65 8.78 -6.68
CA GLU A 7 7.97 7.77 -5.90
C GLU A 7 7.12 6.88 -6.81
N ASN A 8 7.19 5.58 -6.56
CA ASN A 8 6.26 4.64 -7.17
C ASN A 8 5.94 3.55 -6.16
N PRO A 9 4.66 3.26 -5.90
CA PRO A 9 4.25 2.27 -4.90
C PRO A 9 4.59 0.82 -5.29
N ALA A 10 5.17 0.58 -6.47
CA ALA A 10 5.77 -0.69 -6.89
C ALA A 10 7.22 -0.86 -6.43
N TYR A 11 7.94 0.23 -6.16
CA TYR A 11 9.37 0.21 -5.92
C TYR A 11 9.71 -0.05 -4.45
N ASP A 12 10.85 -0.71 -4.22
CA ASP A 12 11.58 -0.61 -2.97
C ASP A 12 12.66 0.47 -3.07
N CYS A 13 13.43 0.67 -1.99
CA CYS A 13 14.48 1.69 -1.98
C CYS A 13 15.50 1.51 -3.10
N LEU A 14 15.85 0.28 -3.49
CA LEU A 14 16.81 0.04 -4.56
C LEU A 14 16.20 0.27 -5.96
N ASP A 15 14.96 -0.17 -6.17
CA ASP A 15 14.24 0.04 -7.43
C ASP A 15 14.08 1.52 -7.78
N MET A 16 13.77 2.36 -6.79
CA MET A 16 13.66 3.81 -6.97
C MET A 16 14.95 4.41 -7.52
N LEU A 17 16.10 3.96 -7.02
CA LEU A 17 17.40 4.47 -7.44
C LEU A 17 17.81 3.97 -8.83
N ILE A 18 17.53 2.71 -9.15
CA ILE A 18 17.77 2.18 -10.49
C ILE A 18 16.92 2.93 -11.51
N ALA A 19 15.64 3.15 -11.20
CA ALA A 19 14.73 3.91 -12.05
C ALA A 19 15.22 5.35 -12.26
N ALA A 20 15.68 6.02 -11.19
CA ALA A 20 16.22 7.36 -11.25
C ALA A 20 17.49 7.45 -12.14
N ILE A 21 18.40 6.49 -12.01
CA ILE A 21 19.60 6.41 -12.86
C ILE A 21 19.22 6.11 -14.32
N ALA A 22 18.34 5.13 -14.55
CA ALA A 22 17.89 4.82 -15.90
C ALA A 22 17.29 6.05 -16.60
N LYS A 23 16.47 6.84 -15.88
CA LYS A 23 15.92 8.11 -16.41
C LYS A 23 16.99 9.15 -16.67
N TYR A 24 17.95 9.33 -15.75
CA TYR A 24 19.08 10.24 -15.94
C TYR A 24 19.86 9.90 -17.22
N ASP A 25 19.99 8.61 -17.55
CA ASP A 25 20.68 8.13 -18.76
C ASP A 25 19.76 7.98 -19.98
N ASN A 26 18.51 8.45 -19.92
CA ASN A 26 17.49 8.29 -20.97
C ASN A 26 17.29 6.82 -21.40
N LYS A 27 17.20 5.91 -20.44
CA LYS A 27 16.95 4.49 -20.64
C LYS A 27 15.58 4.08 -20.09
N GLU A 28 14.89 3.26 -20.86
CA GLU A 28 13.79 2.45 -20.32
C GLU A 28 14.37 1.38 -19.39
N TYR A 29 13.59 0.92 -18.42
CA TYR A 29 14.03 -0.06 -17.43
C TYR A 29 12.91 -1.03 -17.02
N ARG A 30 11.64 -0.70 -17.30
CA ARG A 30 10.47 -1.36 -16.68
C ARG A 30 10.41 -2.88 -16.90
N LEU A 31 10.92 -3.39 -18.03
CA LEU A 31 11.03 -4.86 -18.26
C LEU A 31 11.99 -5.59 -17.31
N MET A 32 12.75 -4.90 -16.45
CA MET A 32 13.50 -5.55 -15.36
C MET A 32 12.58 -6.26 -14.35
N PHE A 33 11.28 -5.98 -14.39
CA PHE A 33 10.28 -6.53 -13.49
C PHE A 33 9.42 -7.65 -14.11
N ILE A 34 9.75 -8.12 -15.31
CA ILE A 34 8.87 -9.02 -16.06
C ILE A 34 8.67 -10.39 -15.39
N ASP A 35 9.57 -10.82 -14.49
CA ASP A 35 9.41 -12.05 -13.70
C ASP A 35 8.85 -11.83 -12.28
N ALA A 36 8.52 -10.60 -11.91
CA ALA A 36 8.17 -10.25 -10.54
C ALA A 36 6.88 -10.95 -10.05
N TRP A 37 5.93 -11.26 -10.94
CA TRP A 37 4.59 -11.77 -10.55
C TRP A 37 4.62 -13.12 -9.80
N ARG A 38 5.68 -13.90 -9.96
CA ARG A 38 5.77 -15.25 -9.38
C ARG A 38 5.52 -15.26 -7.87
N PHE A 39 4.89 -16.33 -7.39
CA PHE A 39 4.70 -16.64 -5.97
C PHE A 39 5.03 -18.12 -5.76
N LEU A 40 5.86 -18.40 -4.76
CA LEU A 40 6.38 -19.73 -4.48
C LEU A 40 6.33 -19.97 -2.98
N TYR A 41 5.73 -21.09 -2.61
CA TYR A 41 5.53 -21.50 -1.23
C TYR A 41 5.96 -22.96 -1.07
N ASN A 42 6.82 -23.23 -0.10
CA ASN A 42 7.38 -24.56 0.13
C ASN A 42 6.75 -25.21 1.36
N ASP A 43 6.41 -26.50 1.26
CA ASP A 43 5.88 -27.30 2.38
C ASP A 43 7.00 -27.93 3.24
N ILE A 44 8.02 -27.15 3.56
CA ILE A 44 9.10 -27.56 4.48
C ILE A 44 8.73 -27.05 5.88
N GLU A 45 9.19 -27.73 6.95
CA GLU A 45 9.04 -27.19 8.30
C GLU A 45 9.93 -25.94 8.49
N TRP A 46 9.34 -24.85 8.97
CA TRP A 46 10.03 -23.59 9.29
C TRP A 46 9.43 -22.95 10.54
N ASP A 47 10.22 -22.07 11.17
CA ASP A 47 9.80 -21.36 12.38
C ASP A 47 8.72 -20.31 12.09
N TYR A 48 8.79 -19.63 10.93
CA TYR A 48 7.86 -18.59 10.51
C TYR A 48 7.24 -18.89 9.15
N LEU A 49 6.00 -18.45 8.92
CA LEU A 49 5.32 -18.68 7.64
C LEU A 49 6.05 -18.01 6.47
N GLY A 50 6.62 -16.83 6.69
CA GLY A 50 7.37 -16.07 5.70
C GLY A 50 8.62 -16.78 5.19
N ASP A 51 9.19 -17.71 5.97
CA ASP A 51 10.37 -18.47 5.55
C ASP A 51 10.04 -19.52 4.49
N LYS A 52 8.81 -20.02 4.49
CA LYS A 52 8.28 -20.91 3.44
C LYS A 52 8.09 -20.16 2.11
N MET A 53 8.07 -18.83 2.11
CA MET A 53 7.90 -18.00 0.92
C MET A 53 9.24 -17.71 0.23
N ALA A 54 9.37 -18.19 -1.01
CA ALA A 54 10.58 -17.99 -1.80
C ALA A 54 10.50 -16.70 -2.64
N GLN A 55 11.62 -15.98 -2.72
CA GLN A 55 11.77 -14.78 -3.56
C GLN A 55 12.75 -15.07 -4.70
N PHE A 56 12.35 -14.70 -5.92
CA PHE A 56 13.18 -14.81 -7.12
C PHE A 56 13.16 -13.48 -7.86
N SER A 57 14.30 -13.05 -8.37
CA SER A 57 14.37 -11.89 -9.26
C SER A 57 15.53 -12.03 -10.24
N LEU A 58 15.22 -11.94 -11.53
CA LEU A 58 16.18 -11.84 -12.63
C LEU A 58 16.38 -10.39 -13.07
N LYS A 59 16.06 -9.41 -12.21
CA LYS A 59 16.02 -7.98 -12.56
C LYS A 59 17.26 -7.50 -13.30
N TRP A 60 18.44 -7.85 -12.82
CA TRP A 60 19.71 -7.43 -13.42
C TRP A 60 19.93 -8.04 -14.80
N ALA A 61 19.55 -9.30 -14.97
CA ALA A 61 19.65 -9.98 -16.25
C ALA A 61 18.70 -9.35 -17.28
N TYR A 62 17.48 -9.01 -16.89
CA TYR A 62 16.51 -8.38 -17.80
C TYR A 62 16.80 -6.91 -18.09
N LEU A 63 17.31 -6.17 -17.11
CA LEU A 63 17.78 -4.80 -17.29
C LEU A 63 18.89 -4.74 -18.34
N LYS A 64 19.88 -5.64 -18.23
CA LYS A 64 20.93 -5.81 -19.24
C LYS A 64 20.37 -6.25 -20.59
N LYS A 65 19.56 -7.30 -20.60
CA LYS A 65 19.10 -7.97 -21.82
C LYS A 65 18.22 -7.07 -22.69
N TYR A 66 17.28 -6.35 -22.07
CA TYR A 66 16.26 -5.60 -22.80
C TYR A 66 16.49 -4.10 -22.87
N HIS A 67 17.32 -3.55 -21.98
CA HIS A 67 17.58 -2.11 -21.90
C HIS A 67 19.06 -1.75 -21.99
N GLY A 68 19.94 -2.75 -22.10
CA GLY A 68 21.37 -2.54 -22.29
C GLY A 68 22.08 -2.00 -21.05
N MET A 69 21.42 -1.98 -19.88
CA MET A 69 21.96 -1.48 -18.63
C MET A 69 22.52 -2.65 -17.81
N ASN A 70 23.85 -2.79 -17.77
CA ASN A 70 24.54 -3.81 -17.00
C ASN A 70 24.94 -3.24 -15.63
N VAL A 71 24.42 -3.84 -14.56
CA VAL A 71 24.74 -3.44 -13.19
C VAL A 71 25.91 -4.27 -12.67
N ASN A 72 26.99 -3.60 -12.31
CA ASN A 72 28.16 -4.24 -11.72
C ASN A 72 28.22 -3.93 -10.22
N VAL A 73 28.37 -4.99 -9.43
CA VAL A 73 28.50 -4.90 -7.97
C VAL A 73 29.98 -4.84 -7.61
N ILE A 74 30.42 -3.72 -7.07
CA ILE A 74 31.79 -3.47 -6.66
C ILE A 74 31.87 -3.46 -5.14
N LYS A 75 32.76 -4.26 -4.57
CA LYS A 75 33.06 -4.26 -3.13
C LYS A 75 34.36 -3.51 -2.87
N LYS A 76 34.35 -2.58 -1.91
CA LYS A 76 35.54 -1.87 -1.43
C LYS A 76 35.63 -2.01 0.07
N ASN A 77 36.77 -2.45 0.59
CA ASN A 77 36.89 -2.87 1.99
C ASN A 77 37.63 -1.83 2.83
N THR A 78 38.57 -1.09 2.25
CA THR A 78 39.33 -0.08 3.01
C THR A 78 38.75 1.33 2.85
N HIS A 79 39.05 2.22 3.79
CA HIS A 79 38.58 3.61 3.73
C HIS A 79 39.09 4.32 2.47
N THR A 80 40.40 4.19 2.19
CA THR A 80 41.05 4.78 1.01
C THR A 80 40.41 4.29 -0.29
N GLU A 81 40.21 2.98 -0.42
CA GLU A 81 39.57 2.38 -1.59
C GLU A 81 38.16 2.94 -1.86
N LYS A 82 37.35 3.15 -0.81
CA LYS A 82 35.98 3.67 -0.93
C LYS A 82 36.01 5.12 -1.43
N VAL A 83 36.84 5.96 -0.82
CA VAL A 83 36.94 7.39 -1.16
C VAL A 83 37.49 7.58 -2.56
N GLU A 84 38.59 6.92 -2.90
CA GLU A 84 39.21 7.02 -4.24
C GLU A 84 38.25 6.56 -5.33
N PHE A 85 37.54 5.45 -5.10
CA PHE A 85 36.55 4.94 -6.04
C PHE A 85 35.43 5.94 -6.30
N ILE A 86 34.85 6.53 -5.26
CA ILE A 86 33.81 7.55 -5.43
C ILE A 86 34.38 8.79 -6.15
N LYS A 87 35.56 9.29 -5.76
CA LYS A 87 36.19 10.43 -6.44
C LYS A 87 36.38 10.17 -7.94
N GLU A 88 36.80 8.96 -8.32
CA GLU A 88 36.94 8.55 -9.72
C GLU A 88 35.59 8.56 -10.46
N GLN A 89 34.54 7.94 -9.89
CA GLN A 89 33.23 7.88 -10.55
C GLN A 89 32.59 9.26 -10.71
N ILE A 90 32.68 10.11 -9.68
CA ILE A 90 32.17 11.49 -9.73
C ILE A 90 32.93 12.32 -10.77
N LYS A 91 34.26 12.17 -10.89
CA LYS A 91 35.06 12.83 -11.93
C LYS A 91 34.65 12.42 -13.35
N LEU A 92 34.18 11.19 -13.52
CA LEU A 92 33.67 10.67 -14.78
C LEU A 92 32.19 11.02 -15.03
N GLU A 93 31.57 11.80 -14.14
CA GLU A 93 30.14 12.14 -14.16
C GLU A 93 29.23 10.90 -14.16
N LYS A 94 29.70 9.80 -13.57
CA LYS A 94 28.96 8.54 -13.46
C LYS A 94 28.29 8.44 -12.09
N PRO A 95 26.96 8.30 -12.03
CA PRO A 95 26.28 8.07 -10.76
C PRO A 95 26.60 6.68 -10.19
N VAL A 96 26.67 6.61 -8.87
CA VAL A 96 26.96 5.37 -8.13
C VAL A 96 25.84 5.15 -7.12
N ILE A 97 25.21 3.97 -7.13
CA ILE A 97 24.37 3.57 -5.99
C ILE A 97 25.28 2.96 -4.95
N MET A 98 25.17 3.42 -3.72
CA MET A 98 25.89 2.88 -2.57
C MET A 98 24.93 2.13 -1.67
N LYS A 99 25.29 0.92 -1.27
CA LYS A 99 24.70 0.23 -0.13
C LYS A 99 25.33 0.76 1.15
N ILE A 100 24.50 1.21 2.08
CA ILE A 100 24.89 1.74 3.39
C ILE A 100 23.98 1.17 4.47
N ASP A 101 24.53 0.93 5.65
CA ASP A 101 23.75 0.54 6.82
C ASP A 101 23.00 1.75 7.42
N VAL A 102 21.69 1.62 7.65
CA VAL A 102 20.84 2.67 8.23
C VAL A 102 21.33 3.17 9.59
N PHE A 103 22.13 2.36 10.30
CA PHE A 103 22.81 2.77 11.54
C PHE A 103 23.67 4.03 11.35
N TYR A 104 24.20 4.26 10.14
CA TYR A 104 25.05 5.40 9.80
C TYR A 104 24.31 6.50 9.00
N CYS A 105 22.99 6.39 8.84
CA CYS A 105 22.20 7.34 8.07
C CYS A 105 21.53 8.38 8.99
N HIS A 106 22.23 9.49 9.31
CA HIS A 106 21.75 10.51 10.26
C HIS A 106 20.42 11.17 9.88
N TRP A 107 20.09 11.22 8.59
CA TRP A 107 18.81 11.74 8.11
C TRP A 107 17.64 10.77 8.37
N ILE A 108 17.91 9.48 8.57
CA ILE A 108 16.92 8.48 8.97
C ILE A 108 16.90 8.44 10.50
N ILE A 109 16.35 9.49 11.11
CA ILE A 109 16.39 9.78 12.55
C ILE A 109 16.00 8.57 13.41
N ARG A 110 15.04 7.75 12.95
CA ARG A 110 14.57 6.56 13.69
C ARG A 110 15.55 5.39 13.70
N SER A 111 16.58 5.41 12.87
CA SER A 111 17.52 4.31 12.70
C SER A 111 18.97 4.66 13.05
N TYR A 112 19.34 5.94 12.93
CA TYR A 112 20.71 6.41 13.16
C TYR A 112 21.21 6.02 14.55
N LYS A 113 22.31 5.26 14.60
CA LYS A 113 22.93 4.70 15.80
C LYS A 113 22.00 3.86 16.70
N VAL A 114 20.86 3.40 16.17
CA VAL A 114 19.85 2.64 16.92
C VAL A 114 19.67 1.23 16.38
N ARG A 115 19.64 1.05 15.05
CA ARG A 115 19.40 -0.26 14.44
C ARG A 115 20.21 -0.45 13.17
N HIS A 116 20.51 -1.71 12.87
CA HIS A 116 21.20 -2.12 11.65
C HIS A 116 20.21 -2.62 10.61
N SER A 117 20.34 -2.15 9.37
CA SER A 117 19.55 -2.61 8.23
C SER A 117 20.15 -2.12 6.93
N ASP A 118 19.96 -2.88 5.86
CA ASP A 118 20.44 -2.52 4.54
C ASP A 118 19.62 -1.36 3.95
N HIS A 119 20.31 -0.35 3.42
CA HIS A 119 19.72 0.74 2.67
C HIS A 119 20.59 1.14 1.49
N TYR A 120 19.99 1.87 0.55
CA TYR A 120 20.66 2.31 -0.67
C TYR A 120 20.43 3.80 -0.89
N CYS A 121 21.45 4.50 -1.38
CA CYS A 121 21.38 5.89 -1.81
C CYS A 121 22.26 6.14 -3.04
N ILE A 122 22.02 7.22 -3.78
CA ILE A 122 22.85 7.59 -4.94
C ILE A 122 23.89 8.62 -4.50
N VAL A 123 25.16 8.36 -4.78
CA VAL A 123 26.24 9.33 -4.59
C VAL A 123 26.31 10.25 -5.80
N VAL A 124 26.22 11.56 -5.56
CA VAL A 124 26.20 12.61 -6.59
C VAL A 124 27.33 13.63 -6.47
N GLY A 125 28.13 13.54 -5.41
CA GLY A 125 29.30 14.38 -5.24
C GLY A 125 30.13 13.98 -4.03
N ILE A 126 31.32 14.55 -3.92
CA ILE A 126 32.22 14.39 -2.80
C ILE A 126 33.14 15.62 -2.71
N ASP A 127 33.42 16.11 -1.50
CA ASP A 127 34.46 17.10 -1.23
C ASP A 127 35.47 16.53 -0.20
N ASP A 128 36.28 17.37 0.43
CA ASP A 128 37.32 16.90 1.37
C ASP A 128 36.77 16.37 2.71
N GLU A 129 35.53 16.70 3.06
CA GLU A 129 34.93 16.36 4.37
C GLU A 129 33.68 15.47 4.25
N ASN A 130 32.97 15.55 3.12
CA ASN A 130 31.63 15.01 2.97
C ASN A 130 31.41 14.29 1.64
N VAL A 131 30.56 13.27 1.70
CA VAL A 131 29.93 12.66 0.53
C VAL A 131 28.54 13.26 0.37
N TYR A 132 28.16 13.58 -0.85
CA TYR A 132 26.85 14.12 -1.17
C TYR A 132 25.99 13.06 -1.84
N ILE A 133 24.81 12.82 -1.28
CA ILE A 133 23.91 11.77 -1.73
C ILE A 133 22.49 12.30 -2.05
N ILE A 134 21.74 11.48 -2.78
CA ILE A 134 20.29 11.58 -2.97
C ILE A 134 19.67 10.28 -2.46
N ASP A 135 18.60 10.38 -1.69
CA ASP A 135 17.99 9.26 -0.96
C ASP A 135 16.46 9.22 -1.13
N SER A 136 15.87 8.03 -1.03
CA SER A 136 14.41 7.83 -1.06
C SER A 136 13.67 8.42 0.15
N TYR A 137 14.36 8.70 1.27
CA TYR A 137 13.78 9.36 2.46
C TYR A 137 13.86 10.88 2.41
N GLY A 138 14.78 11.44 1.63
CA GLY A 138 14.95 12.87 1.43
C GLY A 138 14.79 13.20 -0.04
N ILE A 139 13.64 12.84 -0.62
CA ILE A 139 13.40 12.87 -2.06
C ILE A 139 13.80 14.22 -2.64
N ASN A 140 14.65 14.16 -3.66
CA ASN A 140 15.15 15.31 -4.41
C ASN A 140 15.86 16.38 -3.56
N LYS A 141 16.27 16.03 -2.33
CA LYS A 141 17.14 16.85 -1.48
C LYS A 141 18.54 16.25 -1.48
N LYS A 142 19.53 17.12 -1.67
CA LYS A 142 20.94 16.76 -1.51
C LYS A 142 21.23 16.60 -0.02
N ILE A 143 21.55 15.38 0.40
CA ILE A 143 21.91 15.09 1.78
C ILE A 143 23.44 15.02 1.88
N THR A 144 23.98 15.67 2.91
CA THR A 144 25.39 15.63 3.27
C THR A 144 25.64 14.44 4.19
N LEU A 145 26.53 13.52 3.81
CA LEU A 145 26.95 12.37 4.59
C LEU A 145 28.43 12.56 5.02
N PRO A 146 28.72 12.68 6.33
CA PRO A 146 30.09 12.80 6.81
C PRO A 146 30.95 11.60 6.42
N TYR A 147 32.24 11.83 6.14
CA TYR A 147 33.18 10.76 5.77
C TYR A 147 33.22 9.60 6.76
N GLU A 148 33.18 9.88 8.06
CA GLU A 148 33.21 8.86 9.10
C GLU A 148 32.04 7.86 8.96
N ASP A 149 30.82 8.38 8.83
CA ASP A 149 29.62 7.56 8.65
C ASP A 149 29.62 6.86 7.28
N PHE A 150 30.12 7.53 6.23
CA PHE A 150 30.30 6.92 4.90
C PHE A 150 31.25 5.71 4.94
N VAL A 151 32.46 5.87 5.48
CA VAL A 151 33.46 4.79 5.45
C VAL A 151 33.09 3.65 6.39
N ALA A 152 32.41 3.93 7.50
CA ALA A 152 31.97 2.92 8.45
C ALA A 152 30.74 2.14 7.94
N GLY A 153 29.78 2.83 7.31
CA GLY A 153 28.50 2.24 6.91
C GLY A 153 28.47 1.62 5.51
N SER A 154 29.37 2.00 4.61
CA SER A 154 29.33 1.56 3.20
C SER A 154 30.33 0.46 2.88
N SER A 155 30.00 -0.43 1.95
CA SER A 155 30.93 -1.48 1.47
C SER A 155 30.66 -1.97 0.05
N ILE A 156 29.44 -1.79 -0.45
CA ILE A 156 29.01 -2.26 -1.77
C ILE A 156 28.55 -1.05 -2.58
N PHE A 157 28.99 -1.00 -3.82
CA PHE A 157 28.67 0.04 -4.79
C PHE A 157 28.15 -0.60 -6.07
N LEU A 158 27.12 -0.02 -6.67
CA LEU A 158 26.58 -0.42 -7.95
C LEU A 158 26.92 0.65 -8.98
N ILE A 159 27.56 0.21 -10.06
CA ILE A 159 27.85 1.04 -11.24
C ILE A 159 27.16 0.46 -12.47
N PHE A 160 26.95 1.32 -13.45
CA PHE A 160 26.19 1.01 -14.64
C PHE A 160 27.08 1.12 -15.88
N ASP A 161 27.15 0.03 -16.64
CA ASP A 161 27.72 0.01 -17.98
C ASP A 161 26.62 -0.16 -19.01
N TYR A 162 26.81 0.43 -20.18
CA TYR A 162 25.80 0.43 -21.24
C TYR A 162 26.27 -0.40 -22.45
N ILE A 163 25.37 -1.24 -22.94
CA ILE A 163 25.57 -2.04 -24.15
C ILE A 163 24.67 -1.45 -25.24
N SER A 164 25.25 -1.20 -26.41
CA SER A 164 24.57 -0.56 -27.54
C SER A 164 23.57 -1.49 -28.24
N ASN A 165 23.86 -2.78 -28.32
CA ASN A 165 23.02 -3.76 -29.00
C ASN A 165 22.18 -4.54 -27.97
N VAL A 166 20.89 -4.22 -27.88
CA VAL A 166 19.92 -4.90 -27.01
C VAL A 166 19.07 -5.89 -27.80
N GLU A 167 18.57 -6.93 -27.14
CA GLU A 167 17.70 -7.92 -27.79
C GLU A 167 16.35 -7.28 -28.15
N LYS A 168 15.90 -7.46 -29.41
CA LYS A 168 14.56 -7.06 -29.80
C LYS A 168 13.53 -7.92 -29.04
N VAL A 169 12.67 -7.26 -28.29
CA VAL A 169 11.63 -7.95 -27.51
C VAL A 169 10.58 -8.54 -28.45
N ASN A 170 10.33 -9.84 -28.32
CA ASN A 170 9.11 -10.49 -28.79
C ASN A 170 8.17 -10.61 -27.58
N TRP A 171 7.20 -9.71 -27.47
CA TRP A 171 6.36 -9.60 -26.28
C TRP A 171 5.53 -10.87 -26.04
N LYS A 172 4.98 -11.50 -27.08
CA LYS A 172 4.23 -12.76 -26.96
C LYS A 172 5.12 -13.86 -26.40
N HIS A 173 6.30 -14.04 -26.97
CA HIS A 173 7.25 -15.04 -26.50
C HIS A 173 7.67 -14.79 -25.04
N LEU A 174 7.89 -13.53 -24.67
CA LEU A 174 8.23 -13.13 -23.32
C LEU A 174 7.11 -13.48 -22.32
N LEU A 175 5.86 -13.13 -22.63
CA LEU A 175 4.72 -13.49 -21.78
C LEU A 175 4.52 -15.01 -21.70
N ILE A 176 4.59 -15.74 -22.82
CA ILE A 176 4.52 -17.21 -22.84
C ILE A 176 5.57 -17.83 -21.92
N LYS A 177 6.80 -17.30 -21.95
CA LYS A 177 7.89 -17.78 -21.07
C LYS A 177 7.51 -17.60 -19.59
N GLU A 178 7.01 -16.43 -19.22
CA GLU A 178 6.62 -16.16 -17.83
C GLU A 178 5.42 -16.98 -17.37
N LEU A 179 4.39 -17.13 -18.22
CA LEU A 179 3.24 -18.00 -17.94
C LEU A 179 3.64 -19.47 -17.79
N LYS A 180 4.61 -19.95 -18.58
CA LYS A 180 5.18 -21.30 -18.41
C LYS A 180 5.90 -21.45 -17.07
N CYS A 181 6.63 -20.43 -16.61
CA CYS A 181 7.25 -20.44 -15.29
C CYS A 181 6.19 -20.48 -14.19
N ILE A 182 5.17 -19.63 -14.25
CA ILE A 182 4.05 -19.60 -13.29
C ILE A 182 3.38 -20.97 -13.20
N LYS A 183 3.08 -21.59 -14.34
CA LYS A 183 2.48 -22.93 -14.41
C LYS A 183 3.41 -24.03 -13.87
N ARG A 184 4.71 -23.99 -14.22
CA ARG A 184 5.69 -24.97 -13.76
C ARG A 184 5.78 -25.01 -12.23
N TYR A 185 5.62 -23.87 -11.59
CA TYR A 185 5.71 -23.70 -10.14
C TYR A 185 4.35 -23.75 -9.43
N ASP A 186 3.28 -24.02 -10.17
CA ASP A 186 1.92 -24.12 -9.65
C ASP A 186 1.53 -22.97 -8.69
N MET A 187 1.81 -21.74 -9.15
CA MET A 187 1.69 -20.53 -8.35
C MET A 187 0.35 -20.39 -7.62
N ILE A 188 -0.75 -20.79 -8.28
CA ILE A 188 -2.09 -20.69 -7.72
C ILE A 188 -2.27 -21.64 -6.54
N ASN A 189 -1.81 -22.89 -6.66
CA ASN A 189 -1.82 -23.82 -5.54
C ASN A 189 -0.88 -23.38 -4.42
N SER A 190 0.29 -22.79 -4.71
CA SER A 190 1.15 -22.20 -3.69
C SER A 190 0.44 -21.10 -2.87
N ILE A 191 -0.37 -20.25 -3.51
CA ILE A 191 -1.16 -19.22 -2.80
C ILE A 191 -2.22 -19.89 -1.89
N LEU A 192 -2.87 -20.95 -2.37
CA LEU A 192 -3.88 -21.69 -1.60
C LEU A 192 -3.26 -22.47 -0.42
N GLU A 193 -2.08 -23.05 -0.61
CA GLU A 193 -1.31 -23.71 0.46
C GLU A 193 -0.89 -22.69 1.53
N PHE A 194 -0.41 -21.52 1.11
CA PHE A 194 -0.14 -20.42 2.04
C PHE A 194 -1.40 -20.03 2.83
N SER A 195 -2.57 -19.94 2.18
CA SER A 195 -3.84 -19.66 2.87
C SER A 195 -4.15 -20.69 3.97
N LYS A 196 -4.01 -21.98 3.65
CA LYS A 196 -4.24 -23.08 4.61
C LYS A 196 -3.31 -23.00 5.81
N ASP A 197 -2.04 -22.69 5.57
CA ASP A 197 -1.05 -22.54 6.63
C ASP A 197 -1.28 -21.29 7.48
N VAL A 198 -1.73 -20.17 6.88
CA VAL A 198 -2.17 -19.00 7.63
C VAL A 198 -3.32 -19.35 8.57
N GLN A 199 -4.34 -20.07 8.07
CA GLN A 199 -5.48 -20.49 8.89
C GLN A 199 -5.07 -21.35 10.09
N LYS A 200 -4.07 -22.21 9.90
CA LYS A 200 -3.73 -23.27 10.85
C LYS A 200 -2.61 -22.88 11.81
N TYR A 201 -1.65 -22.07 11.36
CA TYR A 201 -0.37 -21.89 12.06
C TYR A 201 0.05 -20.44 12.25
N PHE A 202 -0.64 -19.46 11.66
CA PHE A 202 -0.27 -18.06 11.87
C PHE A 202 -0.55 -17.65 13.32
N ASP A 203 0.49 -17.15 13.99
CA ASP A 203 0.42 -16.64 15.35
C ASP A 203 1.22 -15.32 15.41
N ALA A 204 0.50 -14.24 15.70
CA ALA A 204 1.09 -12.91 15.74
C ALA A 204 2.18 -12.77 16.81
N ASN A 205 1.99 -13.40 17.98
CA ASN A 205 2.94 -13.36 19.09
C ASN A 205 4.23 -14.10 18.73
N LYS A 206 4.10 -15.23 18.03
CA LYS A 206 5.26 -15.98 17.53
C LYS A 206 6.07 -15.13 16.54
N GLU A 207 5.41 -14.50 15.57
CA GLU A 207 6.04 -13.69 14.51
C GLU A 207 6.82 -12.47 15.05
N ILE A 208 6.42 -11.91 16.20
CA ILE A 208 7.09 -10.75 16.81
C ILE A 208 8.12 -11.13 17.86
N GLN A 209 8.22 -12.41 18.27
CA GLN A 209 9.05 -12.84 19.39
C GLN A 209 10.52 -12.40 19.26
N ASN A 210 11.08 -12.42 18.05
CA ASN A 210 12.48 -12.05 17.79
C ASN A 210 12.68 -10.60 17.31
N THR A 211 11.61 -9.95 16.85
CA THR A 211 11.70 -8.64 16.18
C THR A 211 11.08 -7.51 17.00
N GLY A 212 10.28 -7.86 18.00
CA GLY A 212 9.56 -6.93 18.89
C GLY A 212 8.41 -6.17 18.24
N ASN A 213 8.20 -6.29 16.93
CA ASN A 213 7.11 -5.63 16.23
C ASN A 213 6.73 -6.34 14.93
N MET A 214 5.44 -6.32 14.60
CA MET A 214 4.89 -7.04 13.46
C MET A 214 5.40 -6.50 12.11
N ASN A 215 5.66 -5.20 12.01
CA ASN A 215 6.24 -4.57 10.81
C ASN A 215 7.60 -5.17 10.38
N SER A 216 8.33 -5.74 11.34
CA SER A 216 9.66 -6.32 11.11
C SER A 216 9.63 -7.84 10.99
N SER A 217 8.45 -8.48 11.05
CA SER A 217 8.32 -9.93 10.90
C SER A 217 8.65 -10.38 9.47
N THR A 218 9.23 -11.58 9.34
CA THR A 218 9.59 -12.15 8.04
C THR A 218 8.35 -12.32 7.17
N THR A 219 7.24 -12.80 7.76
CA THR A 219 5.97 -13.00 7.07
C THR A 219 5.45 -11.70 6.47
N LEU A 220 5.33 -10.63 7.25
CA LEU A 220 4.85 -9.35 6.71
C LEU A 220 5.80 -8.75 5.68
N HIS A 221 7.12 -8.85 5.89
CA HIS A 221 8.08 -8.39 4.89
C HIS A 221 7.86 -9.08 3.54
N LYS A 222 7.65 -10.40 3.55
CA LYS A 222 7.45 -11.22 2.35
C LYS A 222 6.13 -10.89 1.66
N ILE A 223 5.05 -10.71 2.41
CA ILE A 223 3.75 -10.27 1.87
C ILE A 223 3.84 -8.87 1.26
N GLY A 224 4.58 -7.97 1.90
CA GLY A 224 4.92 -6.65 1.36
C GLY A 224 5.61 -6.74 0.00
N GLN A 225 6.51 -7.69 -0.20
CA GLN A 225 7.15 -7.93 -1.49
C GLN A 225 6.19 -8.53 -2.51
N VAL A 226 5.32 -9.47 -2.12
CA VAL A 226 4.30 -10.06 -2.99
C VAL A 226 3.39 -8.97 -3.57
N LEU A 227 2.89 -8.05 -2.73
CA LEU A 227 2.07 -6.92 -3.17
C LEU A 227 2.82 -6.04 -4.19
N ARG A 228 4.07 -5.67 -3.90
CA ARG A 228 4.91 -4.83 -4.77
C ARG A 228 5.18 -5.52 -6.10
N ASN A 229 5.42 -6.83 -6.06
CA ASN A 229 5.71 -7.64 -7.21
C ASN A 229 4.59 -7.68 -8.26
N ARG A 230 3.32 -7.64 -7.84
CA ARG A 230 2.18 -7.50 -8.78
C ARG A 230 2.20 -6.14 -9.47
N ARG A 231 2.48 -5.07 -8.73
CA ARG A 231 2.64 -3.71 -9.27
C ARG A 231 3.85 -3.61 -10.21
N ARG A 232 4.97 -4.23 -9.85
CA ARG A 232 6.20 -4.33 -10.67
C ARG A 232 5.93 -5.04 -11.99
N PHE A 233 5.21 -6.17 -11.97
CA PHE A 233 4.82 -6.86 -13.19
C PHE A 233 3.87 -6.00 -14.05
N ALA A 234 2.90 -5.31 -13.43
CA ALA A 234 2.03 -4.35 -14.12
C ALA A 234 2.82 -3.22 -14.82
N LEU A 235 3.92 -2.74 -14.22
CA LEU A 235 4.84 -1.78 -14.89
C LEU A 235 5.51 -2.38 -16.13
N SER A 236 5.90 -3.66 -16.09
CA SER A 236 6.42 -4.34 -17.28
C SER A 236 5.36 -4.47 -18.37
N LEU A 237 4.12 -4.81 -18.01
CA LEU A 237 3.02 -4.86 -18.97
C LEU A 237 2.70 -3.48 -19.56
N SER A 238 2.78 -2.42 -18.75
CA SER A 238 2.60 -1.04 -19.23
C SER A 238 3.65 -0.67 -20.27
N CYS A 239 4.91 -1.07 -20.04
CA CYS A 239 5.99 -0.89 -21.02
C CYS A 239 5.73 -1.65 -22.33
N LEU A 240 5.20 -2.88 -22.26
CA LEU A 240 4.83 -3.65 -23.46
C LEU A 240 3.62 -3.03 -24.17
N MET A 241 2.60 -2.60 -23.42
CA MET A 241 1.41 -1.93 -23.95
C MET A 241 1.78 -0.68 -24.74
N GLU A 242 2.57 0.21 -24.16
CA GLU A 242 3.02 1.45 -24.81
C GLU A 242 3.92 1.18 -26.03
N ARG A 243 4.79 0.18 -25.95
CA ARG A 243 5.76 -0.11 -27.03
C ARG A 243 5.14 -0.82 -28.23
N TYR A 244 4.07 -1.59 -28.03
CA TYR A 244 3.48 -2.46 -29.05
C TYR A 244 2.00 -2.20 -29.31
N ASP A 245 1.42 -1.16 -28.69
CA ASP A 245 0.03 -0.73 -28.88
C ASP A 245 -0.99 -1.84 -28.59
N ILE A 246 -0.90 -2.43 -27.38
CA ILE A 246 -1.71 -3.59 -26.97
C ILE A 246 -2.72 -3.17 -25.88
N ASP A 247 -3.77 -2.45 -26.27
CA ASP A 247 -4.74 -1.86 -25.33
C ASP A 247 -5.36 -2.85 -24.33
N ASN A 248 -5.56 -4.11 -24.73
CA ASN A 248 -6.10 -5.14 -23.85
C ASN A 248 -5.22 -5.39 -22.60
N LEU A 249 -3.92 -5.07 -22.65
CA LEU A 249 -3.05 -5.16 -21.47
C LEU A 249 -3.47 -4.19 -20.37
N ASN A 250 -4.17 -3.09 -20.68
CA ASN A 250 -4.65 -2.17 -19.66
C ASN A 250 -5.59 -2.87 -18.66
N PHE A 251 -6.50 -3.73 -19.14
CA PHE A 251 -7.38 -4.49 -18.25
C PHE A 251 -6.62 -5.48 -17.37
N ILE A 252 -5.51 -6.05 -17.86
CA ILE A 252 -4.64 -6.92 -17.06
C ILE A 252 -3.90 -6.11 -15.99
N ILE A 253 -3.39 -4.94 -16.36
CA ILE A 253 -2.74 -4.00 -15.44
C ILE A 253 -3.71 -3.63 -14.32
N ASP A 254 -4.95 -3.27 -14.64
CA ASP A 254 -5.98 -2.94 -13.65
C ASP A 254 -6.30 -4.13 -12.73
N LYS A 255 -6.37 -5.36 -13.26
CA LYS A 255 -6.54 -6.59 -12.44
C LYS A 255 -5.36 -6.85 -11.51
N LEU A 256 -4.12 -6.64 -11.98
CA LEU A 256 -2.93 -6.80 -11.14
C LEU A 256 -2.88 -5.76 -10.03
N LEU A 257 -3.26 -4.51 -10.31
CA LEU A 257 -3.35 -3.45 -9.30
C LEU A 257 -4.47 -3.74 -8.29
N TYR A 258 -5.61 -4.25 -8.74
CA TYR A 258 -6.70 -4.73 -7.90
C TYR A 258 -6.22 -5.83 -6.94
N VAL A 259 -5.54 -6.86 -7.46
CA VAL A 259 -4.99 -7.95 -6.64
C VAL A 259 -3.91 -7.47 -5.70
N ALA A 260 -3.04 -6.55 -6.13
CA ALA A 260 -2.03 -5.94 -5.26
C ALA A 260 -2.67 -5.18 -4.09
N ASN A 261 -3.83 -4.56 -4.30
CA ASN A 261 -4.59 -3.92 -3.22
C ASN A 261 -5.18 -4.94 -2.25
N ILE A 262 -5.70 -6.09 -2.73
CA ILE A 262 -6.17 -7.16 -1.82
C ILE A 262 -5.00 -7.75 -1.01
N TRP A 263 -3.82 -7.93 -1.61
CA TRP A 263 -2.62 -8.30 -0.84
C TRP A 263 -2.25 -7.23 0.20
N GLY A 264 -2.46 -5.95 -0.11
CA GLY A 264 -2.35 -4.85 0.85
C GLY A 264 -3.33 -4.95 2.02
N MET A 265 -4.57 -5.39 1.76
CA MET A 265 -5.54 -5.69 2.83
C MET A 265 -5.05 -6.85 3.69
N VAL A 266 -4.62 -7.96 3.08
CA VAL A 266 -4.04 -9.11 3.80
C VAL A 266 -2.89 -8.66 4.70
N TYR A 267 -1.98 -7.84 4.19
CA TYR A 267 -0.89 -7.26 4.96
C TYR A 267 -1.38 -6.45 6.17
N GLY A 268 -2.33 -5.53 5.96
CA GLY A 268 -2.84 -4.68 7.04
C GLY A 268 -3.63 -5.45 8.10
N MET A 269 -4.44 -6.42 7.67
CA MET A 269 -5.19 -7.30 8.56
C MET A 269 -4.24 -8.19 9.37
N MET A 270 -3.25 -8.82 8.73
CA MET A 270 -2.24 -9.61 9.46
C MET A 270 -1.48 -8.73 10.46
N MET A 271 -1.19 -7.46 10.14
CA MET A 271 -0.59 -6.55 11.10
C MET A 271 -1.50 -6.29 12.31
N LYS A 272 -2.79 -6.05 12.07
CA LYS A 272 -3.76 -5.74 13.12
C LYS A 272 -4.00 -6.91 14.09
N THR A 273 -3.71 -8.15 13.69
CA THR A 273 -3.84 -9.32 14.58
C THR A 273 -3.01 -9.23 15.87
N SER A 274 -1.90 -8.48 15.90
CA SER A 274 -1.11 -8.29 17.13
C SER A 274 -1.79 -7.39 18.18
N HIS A 275 -2.94 -6.79 17.83
CA HIS A 275 -3.71 -5.88 18.68
C HIS A 275 -5.11 -6.44 18.99
N ILE A 276 -5.38 -7.70 18.65
CA ILE A 276 -6.68 -8.36 18.86
C ILE A 276 -6.49 -9.56 19.78
N ASP A 277 -7.27 -9.65 20.86
CA ASP A 277 -7.15 -10.71 21.87
C ASP A 277 -7.44 -12.12 21.30
N ASP A 278 -8.50 -12.27 20.48
CA ASP A 278 -8.80 -13.50 19.74
C ASP A 278 -8.90 -13.21 18.24
N PRO A 279 -7.82 -13.39 17.48
CA PRO A 279 -7.80 -13.11 16.05
C PRO A 279 -8.40 -14.24 15.21
N SER A 280 -8.94 -15.33 15.77
CA SER A 280 -9.32 -16.54 15.00
C SER A 280 -10.32 -16.27 13.88
N TYR A 281 -11.38 -15.52 14.18
CA TYR A 281 -12.38 -15.11 13.16
C TYR A 281 -11.75 -14.20 12.10
N TYR A 282 -10.87 -13.30 12.53
CA TYR A 282 -10.18 -12.35 11.67
C TYR A 282 -9.17 -13.04 10.73
N ILE A 283 -8.46 -14.06 11.21
CA ILE A 283 -7.62 -14.96 10.41
C ILE A 283 -8.46 -15.66 9.33
N GLY A 284 -9.67 -16.12 9.67
CA GLY A 284 -10.62 -16.66 8.68
C GLY A 284 -10.99 -15.67 7.57
N LYS A 285 -11.11 -14.37 7.89
CA LYS A 285 -11.32 -13.32 6.87
C LYS A 285 -10.07 -13.09 6.01
N ILE A 286 -8.87 -13.15 6.60
CA ILE A 286 -7.60 -13.05 5.88
C ILE A 286 -7.46 -14.19 4.85
N THR A 287 -7.76 -15.42 5.25
CA THR A 287 -7.62 -16.61 4.39
C THR A 287 -8.61 -16.58 3.23
N ASN A 288 -9.86 -16.17 3.46
CA ASN A 288 -10.84 -15.91 2.39
C ASN A 288 -10.34 -14.88 1.36
N LYS A 289 -9.63 -13.83 1.80
CA LYS A 289 -9.04 -12.84 0.87
C LYS A 289 -7.88 -13.44 0.06
N ILE A 290 -7.05 -14.28 0.67
CA ILE A 290 -5.96 -15.00 -0.03
C ILE A 290 -6.54 -15.97 -1.08
N GLU A 291 -7.63 -16.66 -0.77
CA GLU A 291 -8.31 -17.54 -1.71
C GLU A 291 -8.95 -16.75 -2.87
N LYS A 292 -9.56 -15.61 -2.59
CA LYS A 292 -10.05 -14.67 -3.61
C LYS A 292 -8.92 -14.21 -4.54
N ILE A 293 -7.76 -13.89 -3.98
CA ILE A 293 -6.56 -13.53 -4.76
C ILE A 293 -6.21 -14.66 -5.74
N ALA A 294 -6.16 -15.91 -5.27
CA ALA A 294 -5.84 -17.06 -6.12
C ALA A 294 -6.80 -17.18 -7.32
N GLY A 295 -8.11 -17.01 -7.07
CA GLY A 295 -9.13 -17.03 -8.12
C GLY A 295 -8.98 -15.90 -9.14
N VAL A 296 -8.69 -14.68 -8.68
CA VAL A 296 -8.48 -13.53 -9.58
C VAL A 296 -7.18 -13.68 -10.38
N GLU A 297 -6.09 -14.12 -9.75
CA GLU A 297 -4.81 -14.34 -10.45
C GLU A 297 -4.90 -15.46 -11.49
N GLN A 298 -5.68 -16.51 -11.24
CA GLN A 298 -5.99 -17.52 -12.25
C GLN A 298 -6.69 -16.91 -13.46
N GLY A 299 -7.69 -16.04 -13.24
CA GLY A 299 -8.35 -15.32 -14.33
C GLY A 299 -7.41 -14.41 -15.13
N ILE A 300 -6.42 -13.79 -14.47
CA ILE A 300 -5.37 -13.01 -15.15
C ILE A 300 -4.51 -13.90 -16.06
N ILE A 301 -4.14 -15.10 -15.60
CA ILE A 301 -3.39 -16.08 -16.41
C ILE A 301 -4.17 -16.42 -17.68
N ASP A 302 -5.47 -16.71 -17.53
CA ASP A 302 -6.33 -17.11 -18.63
C ASP A 302 -6.52 -15.98 -19.65
N ASP A 303 -6.77 -14.76 -19.19
CA ASP A 303 -6.89 -13.59 -20.06
C ASP A 303 -5.58 -13.24 -20.79
N LEU A 304 -4.42 -13.43 -20.14
CA LEU A 304 -3.13 -13.24 -20.81
C LEU A 304 -2.94 -14.24 -21.97
N TYR A 305 -3.39 -15.49 -21.83
CA TYR A 305 -3.39 -16.43 -22.96
C TYR A 305 -4.33 -15.98 -24.09
N LEU A 306 -5.50 -15.44 -23.75
CA LEU A 306 -6.40 -14.86 -24.76
C LEU A 306 -5.74 -13.70 -25.52
N ILE A 307 -5.07 -12.77 -24.83
CA ILE A 307 -4.35 -11.66 -25.46
C ILE A 307 -3.21 -12.17 -26.35
N ILE A 308 -2.44 -13.19 -25.91
CA ILE A 308 -1.37 -13.79 -26.71
C ILE A 308 -1.92 -14.39 -28.01
N ASP A 309 -3.13 -14.97 -27.96
CA ASP A 309 -3.87 -15.53 -29.09
C ASP A 309 -4.63 -14.47 -29.92
N ASP A 310 -4.45 -13.18 -29.63
CA ASP A 310 -5.18 -12.06 -30.26
C ASP A 310 -6.71 -12.15 -30.09
N LYS A 311 -7.18 -12.77 -29.00
CA LYS A 311 -8.60 -12.86 -28.64
C LYS A 311 -9.00 -11.71 -27.72
N PRO A 312 -10.23 -11.20 -27.82
CA PRO A 312 -10.73 -10.16 -26.94
C PRO A 312 -10.90 -10.69 -25.52
N ILE A 313 -10.73 -9.79 -24.54
CA ILE A 313 -11.03 -10.05 -23.12
C ILE A 313 -12.11 -9.09 -22.64
N GLN A 314 -12.77 -9.43 -21.55
CA GLN A 314 -13.79 -8.56 -20.97
C GLN A 314 -13.13 -7.35 -20.28
N PRO A 315 -13.66 -6.14 -20.48
CA PRO A 315 -13.22 -4.96 -19.74
C PRO A 315 -13.31 -5.20 -18.23
N PHE A 316 -12.31 -4.72 -17.50
CA PHE A 316 -12.27 -4.82 -16.05
C PHE A 316 -12.42 -3.43 -15.43
N ASN A 317 -13.51 -3.22 -14.69
CA ASN A 317 -13.68 -2.05 -13.85
C ASN A 317 -14.10 -2.51 -12.45
N PRO A 318 -13.16 -2.59 -11.49
CA PRO A 318 -13.45 -3.13 -10.17
C PRO A 318 -14.32 -2.20 -9.31
N TYR A 319 -14.35 -0.90 -9.65
CA TYR A 319 -14.89 0.13 -8.76
C TYR A 319 -15.85 1.08 -9.48
N LYS A 320 -17.11 1.09 -9.02
CA LYS A 320 -18.11 2.05 -9.47
C LYS A 320 -17.69 3.46 -9.06
N LYS A 321 -17.75 4.42 -10.00
CA LYS A 321 -17.56 5.84 -9.69
C LYS A 321 -18.86 6.42 -9.15
N TYR A 322 -18.73 7.37 -8.23
CA TYR A 322 -19.88 8.15 -7.82
C TYR A 322 -20.35 9.05 -8.96
N GLU A 323 -21.64 9.02 -9.23
CA GLU A 323 -22.30 9.91 -10.17
C GLU A 323 -23.21 10.85 -9.38
N LYS A 324 -22.95 12.16 -9.49
CA LYS A 324 -23.71 13.18 -8.81
C LYS A 324 -25.19 13.06 -9.18
N CYS A 325 -26.04 13.11 -8.17
CA CYS A 325 -27.49 13.01 -8.34
C CYS A 325 -28.21 14.09 -7.52
N ASN A 326 -29.44 14.43 -7.91
CA ASN A 326 -30.22 15.39 -7.15
C ASN A 326 -30.75 14.72 -5.89
N ILE A 327 -30.31 15.18 -4.72
CA ILE A 327 -30.79 14.68 -3.42
C ILE A 327 -31.90 15.59 -2.92
N SER A 328 -33.05 15.00 -2.59
CA SER A 328 -34.22 15.73 -2.05
C SER A 328 -34.17 15.85 -0.53
N LYS A 329 -33.62 14.85 0.17
CA LYS A 329 -33.54 14.83 1.64
C LYS A 329 -32.33 14.02 2.13
N TYR A 330 -31.74 14.49 3.23
CA TYR A 330 -30.64 13.83 3.97
C TYR A 330 -31.13 13.46 5.36
N TYR A 331 -30.66 12.31 5.85
CA TYR A 331 -30.94 11.80 7.19
C TYR A 331 -29.62 11.41 7.83
N TYR A 332 -29.21 12.17 8.85
CA TYR A 332 -27.92 11.98 9.52
C TYR A 332 -28.11 10.97 10.66
N LEU A 333 -27.30 9.91 10.69
CA LEU A 333 -27.30 8.99 11.83
C LEU A 333 -26.47 9.59 12.96
N ASN A 334 -26.99 9.52 14.19
CA ASN A 334 -26.21 9.82 15.38
C ASN A 334 -25.41 8.57 15.78
N LEU A 335 -24.09 8.63 15.62
CA LEU A 335 -23.16 7.53 15.91
C LEU A 335 -22.52 7.63 17.31
N THR A 336 -22.89 8.64 18.10
CA THR A 336 -22.18 8.95 19.38
C THR A 336 -22.15 7.77 20.34
N ASN A 337 -23.23 6.96 20.38
CA ASN A 337 -23.31 5.80 21.26
C ASN A 337 -22.59 4.56 20.70
N ASP A 338 -22.23 4.58 19.42
CA ASP A 338 -21.54 3.49 18.72
C ASP A 338 -20.02 3.73 18.61
N PHE A 339 -19.54 4.94 18.91
CA PHE A 339 -18.12 5.25 18.92
C PHE A 339 -17.38 4.44 19.97
N ASN A 340 -16.29 3.81 19.52
CA ASN A 340 -15.45 2.93 20.33
C ASN A 340 -13.96 3.25 20.18
N ASN A 341 -13.60 4.26 19.40
CA ASN A 341 -12.22 4.68 19.19
C ASN A 341 -12.08 6.21 19.20
N ASN A 342 -10.88 6.71 19.51
CA ASN A 342 -10.55 8.13 19.65
C ASN A 342 -9.46 8.50 18.64
N ALA A 343 -9.86 8.91 17.43
CA ALA A 343 -8.95 9.14 16.32
C ALA A 343 -8.49 10.59 16.16
N ILE A 344 -9.19 11.57 16.75
CA ILE A 344 -8.94 12.99 16.53
C ILE A 344 -8.30 13.64 17.77
N GLY A 345 -7.41 14.61 17.57
CA GLY A 345 -6.74 15.31 18.66
C GLY A 345 -6.32 16.73 18.33
N TYR A 346 -6.09 17.52 19.37
CA TYR A 346 -5.45 18.82 19.26
C TYR A 346 -3.93 18.67 19.26
N LYS A 347 -3.25 19.53 18.50
CA LYS A 347 -1.78 19.65 18.53
C LYS A 347 -1.27 20.16 19.89
N GLU A 348 -2.04 21.04 20.52
CA GLU A 348 -1.71 21.68 21.80
C GLU A 348 -2.81 21.40 22.81
N ASN A 349 -2.47 21.37 24.12
CA ASN A 349 -3.41 21.16 25.22
C ASN A 349 -4.15 19.81 25.22
N GLN A 350 -3.57 18.78 24.60
CA GLN A 350 -4.10 17.42 24.62
C GLN A 350 -3.94 16.80 26.02
N LYS A 351 -5.05 16.38 26.66
CA LYS A 351 -5.04 15.75 27.99
C LYS A 351 -5.16 14.23 27.97
N CYS A 352 -5.93 13.70 27.03
CA CYS A 352 -6.06 12.27 26.77
C CYS A 352 -5.43 11.95 25.42
N TYR A 353 -4.64 10.88 25.33
CA TYR A 353 -3.92 10.56 24.10
C TYR A 353 -4.84 9.84 23.10
N PRO A 354 -5.17 10.47 21.95
CA PRO A 354 -5.90 9.81 20.88
C PRO A 354 -5.03 8.76 20.19
N ASP A 355 -5.69 7.73 19.68
CA ASP A 355 -5.07 6.67 18.90
C ASP A 355 -6.06 6.16 17.84
N LEU A 356 -5.79 6.49 16.59
CA LEU A 356 -6.50 5.96 15.43
C LEU A 356 -6.03 4.54 15.10
N THR A 357 -4.73 4.24 15.28
CA THR A 357 -4.08 3.09 14.63
C THR A 357 -3.64 1.99 15.59
N GLY A 358 -3.70 2.22 16.89
CA GLY A 358 -3.16 1.33 17.93
C GLY A 358 -1.65 1.51 18.16
N ASP A 359 -1.05 2.60 17.67
CA ASP A 359 0.36 2.95 17.86
C ASP A 359 0.60 4.46 18.13
N ASP A 360 -0.35 5.05 18.86
CA ASP A 360 -0.39 6.44 19.31
C ASP A 360 -0.45 7.49 18.19
N ARG A 361 -1.01 7.14 17.03
CA ARG A 361 -1.12 8.07 15.90
C ARG A 361 -2.54 8.55 15.75
N PHE A 362 -2.70 9.82 15.41
CA PHE A 362 -4.01 10.44 15.36
C PHE A 362 -4.09 11.56 14.32
N ILE A 363 -5.32 11.98 14.06
CA ILE A 363 -5.67 13.06 13.16
C ILE A 363 -5.68 14.38 13.92
N VAL A 364 -4.87 15.35 13.50
CA VAL A 364 -4.92 16.69 14.10
C VAL A 364 -6.18 17.40 13.62
N ILE A 365 -6.98 17.93 14.56
CA ILE A 365 -8.16 18.73 14.23
C ILE A 365 -7.76 20.12 13.72
N ASN A 366 -8.41 20.58 12.65
CA ASN A 366 -8.26 21.93 12.10
C ASN A 366 -9.61 22.67 12.07
N ASP A 367 -9.61 23.95 11.71
CA ASP A 367 -10.82 24.79 11.74
C ASP A 367 -11.88 24.39 10.69
N GLU A 368 -11.54 23.54 9.72
CA GLU A 368 -12.51 23.04 8.73
C GLU A 368 -13.43 21.97 9.32
N ILE A 369 -12.89 21.02 10.11
CA ILE A 369 -13.71 20.00 10.78
C ILE A 369 -14.64 20.58 11.85
N LYS A 370 -14.32 21.74 12.43
CA LYS A 370 -15.16 22.39 13.44
C LYS A 370 -16.50 22.91 12.90
N LYS A 371 -16.74 22.89 11.59
CA LYS A 371 -17.93 23.50 10.98
C LYS A 371 -19.24 22.71 11.16
N GLY A 372 -19.26 21.62 11.94
CA GLY A 372 -20.46 20.84 12.27
C GLY A 372 -21.06 20.03 11.11
N TYR A 373 -20.89 20.48 9.87
CA TYR A 373 -21.24 19.78 8.65
C TYR A 373 -20.11 19.82 7.62
N LEU A 374 -19.94 18.71 6.91
CA LEU A 374 -19.01 18.56 5.79
C LEU A 374 -19.82 18.24 4.53
N GLU A 375 -19.62 19.02 3.46
CA GLU A 375 -20.29 18.82 2.17
C GLU A 375 -19.25 18.64 1.07
N ILE A 376 -19.31 17.51 0.36
CA ILE A 376 -18.44 17.21 -0.78
C ILE A 376 -19.32 16.74 -1.93
N ASP A 377 -19.21 17.42 -3.07
CA ASP A 377 -20.12 17.31 -4.22
C ASP A 377 -21.60 17.59 -3.89
N ASN A 378 -22.31 16.57 -3.43
CA ASN A 378 -23.70 16.57 -2.93
C ASN A 378 -23.86 15.51 -1.81
N MET A 379 -22.77 15.00 -1.27
CA MET A 379 -22.77 14.22 -0.03
C MET A 379 -22.67 15.21 1.13
N ARG A 380 -23.46 14.98 2.18
CA ARG A 380 -23.44 15.78 3.39
C ARG A 380 -23.24 14.88 4.58
N PHE A 381 -22.46 15.35 5.54
CA PHE A 381 -22.14 14.63 6.76
C PHE A 381 -22.25 15.58 7.94
N THR A 382 -22.78 15.10 9.07
CA THR A 382 -22.64 15.76 10.37
C THR A 382 -21.47 15.14 11.10
N LEU A 383 -20.50 15.97 11.46
CA LEU A 383 -19.35 15.53 12.25
C LEU A 383 -19.70 15.63 13.74
N PRO A 384 -19.22 14.71 14.58
CA PRO A 384 -19.39 14.85 16.01
C PRO A 384 -18.62 16.07 16.53
N ASP A 385 -19.15 16.71 17.58
CA ASP A 385 -18.37 17.67 18.34
C ASP A 385 -17.19 16.95 18.98
N TYR A 386 -15.97 17.43 18.73
CA TYR A 386 -14.80 16.85 19.36
C TYR A 386 -14.73 17.26 20.83
N ILE A 387 -14.85 16.27 21.72
CA ILE A 387 -14.66 16.42 23.16
C ILE A 387 -13.40 15.66 23.55
N ASN A 388 -12.42 16.34 24.16
CA ASN A 388 -11.15 15.71 24.53
C ASN A 388 -11.40 14.54 25.50
N GLY A 389 -10.92 13.34 25.12
CA GLY A 389 -11.01 12.13 25.92
C GLY A 389 -12.29 11.32 25.72
N THR A 390 -13.11 11.65 24.71
CA THR A 390 -14.22 10.80 24.28
C THR A 390 -13.90 10.15 22.93
N CYS A 391 -14.52 9.00 22.66
CA CYS A 391 -14.47 8.39 21.34
C CYS A 391 -15.16 9.30 20.30
N ASP A 392 -14.61 9.34 19.09
CA ASP A 392 -15.04 10.22 18.00
C ASP A 392 -15.20 9.49 16.65
N ASN A 393 -14.91 8.20 16.62
CA ASN A 393 -15.08 7.35 15.46
C ASN A 393 -15.48 5.92 15.86
N ILE A 394 -16.01 5.18 14.88
CA ILE A 394 -16.23 3.74 14.97
C ILE A 394 -15.02 3.04 14.34
N GLU A 395 -14.30 2.23 15.08
CA GLU A 395 -13.46 1.15 14.57
C GLU A 395 -14.36 -0.08 14.35
N CYS A 396 -14.42 -0.60 13.12
CA CYS A 396 -15.45 -1.57 12.73
C CYS A 396 -15.25 -2.99 13.32
N TYR A 397 -16.15 -3.39 14.23
CA TYR A 397 -16.21 -4.72 14.86
C TYR A 397 -17.61 -5.36 14.73
N SER A 398 -18.27 -5.18 13.58
CA SER A 398 -19.66 -5.63 13.35
C SER A 398 -20.72 -4.99 14.24
N GLN A 399 -20.56 -3.70 14.55
CA GLN A 399 -21.63 -2.92 15.18
C GLN A 399 -22.89 -2.93 14.32
N VAL A 400 -24.06 -3.01 14.96
CA VAL A 400 -25.37 -2.95 14.31
C VAL A 400 -26.00 -1.60 14.61
N LEU A 401 -26.11 -0.75 13.58
CA LEU A 401 -26.63 0.60 13.69
C LEU A 401 -28.14 0.60 13.49
N ASP A 402 -28.86 1.16 14.47
CA ASP A 402 -30.30 1.35 14.40
C ASP A 402 -30.65 2.57 13.52
N ILE A 403 -31.52 2.36 12.53
CA ILE A 403 -31.98 3.40 11.60
C ILE A 403 -33.29 4.06 12.07
N ALA A 404 -33.98 3.48 13.05
CA ALA A 404 -35.22 4.03 13.62
C ALA A 404 -35.03 5.41 14.27
N GLN A 405 -33.79 5.84 14.50
CA GLN A 405 -33.45 7.20 14.91
C GLN A 405 -33.73 8.29 13.85
N THR A 406 -33.99 7.90 12.60
CA THR A 406 -34.29 8.84 11.51
C THR A 406 -35.78 8.81 11.15
N ASP A 407 -36.33 9.92 10.64
CA ASP A 407 -37.73 10.05 10.24
C ASP A 407 -38.02 9.56 8.80
N GLY A 408 -37.08 8.83 8.21
CA GLY A 408 -37.14 8.38 6.82
C GLY A 408 -37.78 7.00 6.67
N ASN A 409 -38.57 6.83 5.61
CA ASN A 409 -39.19 5.55 5.25
C ASN A 409 -38.64 4.94 3.96
N SER A 410 -37.77 5.64 3.24
CA SER A 410 -37.10 5.12 2.04
C SER A 410 -35.82 5.90 1.77
N TYR A 411 -34.83 5.22 1.20
CA TYR A 411 -33.50 5.77 0.91
C TYR A 411 -33.01 5.23 -0.43
N ASP A 412 -32.21 6.00 -1.14
CA ASP A 412 -31.58 5.58 -2.40
C ASP A 412 -30.08 5.32 -2.18
N ASN A 413 -29.48 6.03 -1.23
CA ASN A 413 -28.05 5.95 -0.93
C ASN A 413 -27.75 5.98 0.56
N ILE A 414 -26.66 5.32 0.92
CA ILE A 414 -25.93 5.49 2.17
C ILE A 414 -24.61 6.17 1.81
N PHE A 415 -24.37 7.37 2.35
CA PHE A 415 -23.09 8.05 2.28
C PHE A 415 -22.31 7.77 3.56
N ILE A 416 -21.02 7.50 3.40
CA ILE A 416 -20.12 7.11 4.49
C ILE A 416 -18.88 8.00 4.45
N LEU A 417 -18.52 8.59 5.58
CA LEU A 417 -17.27 9.32 5.77
C LEU A 417 -16.34 8.48 6.65
N GLY A 418 -15.15 8.19 6.15
CA GLY A 418 -14.22 7.30 6.84
C GLY A 418 -12.81 7.31 6.26
N CYS A 419 -11.94 6.53 6.86
CA CYS A 419 -10.64 6.18 6.33
C CYS A 419 -10.25 4.79 6.81
N CYS A 420 -9.14 4.27 6.28
CA CYS A 420 -8.53 3.07 6.83
C CYS A 420 -7.12 3.31 7.39
N ASP A 421 -6.75 2.56 8.42
CA ASP A 421 -5.37 2.44 8.86
C ASP A 421 -4.66 1.27 8.14
N ILE A 422 -3.32 1.27 8.18
CA ILE A 422 -2.46 0.19 7.68
C ILE A 422 -2.89 -0.33 6.28
N GLY A 423 -3.02 0.59 5.31
CA GLY A 423 -3.46 0.29 3.95
C GLY A 423 -4.92 0.68 3.69
N SER A 424 -5.39 0.37 2.48
CA SER A 424 -6.78 0.61 2.08
C SER A 424 -7.55 -0.69 2.19
N HIS A 425 -8.75 -0.64 2.77
CA HIS A 425 -9.51 -1.85 3.10
C HIS A 425 -10.92 -1.85 2.53
N SER A 426 -11.42 -3.07 2.31
CA SER A 426 -12.81 -3.32 1.97
C SER A 426 -13.32 -4.58 2.66
N ASP A 427 -14.59 -4.57 3.05
CA ASP A 427 -15.28 -5.73 3.59
C ASP A 427 -16.80 -5.51 3.46
N ASP A 428 -17.57 -6.55 3.76
CA ASP A 428 -19.00 -6.58 3.58
C ASP A 428 -19.71 -5.75 4.65
N ILE A 429 -20.64 -4.91 4.21
CA ILE A 429 -21.62 -4.19 5.01
C ILE A 429 -23.00 -4.75 4.68
N ILE A 430 -23.79 -5.05 5.71
CA ILE A 430 -25.07 -5.75 5.57
C ILE A 430 -26.21 -4.76 5.86
N ILE A 431 -27.08 -4.56 4.87
CA ILE A 431 -28.31 -3.78 5.02
C ILE A 431 -29.45 -4.76 5.32
N ASN A 432 -30.01 -4.67 6.52
CA ASN A 432 -31.17 -5.45 6.92
C ASN A 432 -32.44 -4.64 6.68
N TYR A 433 -33.46 -5.26 6.10
CA TYR A 433 -34.73 -4.61 5.79
C TYR A 433 -35.84 -5.12 6.72
N LYS A 434 -36.85 -4.28 6.98
CA LYS A 434 -38.00 -4.63 7.84
C LYS A 434 -38.85 -5.79 7.33
N ASP A 435 -38.74 -6.13 6.05
CA ASP A 435 -39.38 -7.30 5.45
C ASP A 435 -38.63 -8.62 5.75
N GLY A 436 -37.55 -8.57 6.53
CA GLY A 436 -36.71 -9.71 6.91
C GLY A 436 -35.66 -10.09 5.86
N THR A 437 -35.62 -9.41 4.71
CA THR A 437 -34.58 -9.61 3.71
C THR A 437 -33.32 -8.82 4.03
N LYS A 438 -32.20 -9.22 3.43
CA LYS A 438 -30.90 -8.53 3.57
C LYS A 438 -30.24 -8.30 2.23
N GLU A 439 -29.43 -7.25 2.16
CA GLU A 439 -28.56 -6.94 1.03
C GLU A 439 -27.12 -6.79 1.51
N ILE A 440 -26.20 -7.51 0.88
CA ILE A 440 -24.77 -7.45 1.18
C ILE A 440 -24.11 -6.54 0.15
N LYS A 441 -23.43 -5.51 0.64
CA LYS A 441 -22.66 -4.56 -0.18
C LYS A 441 -21.22 -4.56 0.30
N GLU A 442 -20.31 -4.06 -0.52
CA GLU A 442 -18.91 -3.90 -0.12
C GLU A 442 -18.67 -2.43 0.26
N LEU A 443 -18.25 -2.19 1.50
CA LEU A 443 -17.71 -0.90 1.93
C LEU A 443 -16.23 -0.85 1.56
N ARG A 444 -15.79 0.26 0.98
CA ARG A 444 -14.41 0.46 0.52
C ARG A 444 -13.92 1.84 0.93
N LEU A 445 -12.80 1.90 1.64
CA LEU A 445 -12.20 3.18 2.06
C LEU A 445 -10.68 3.16 1.87
N SER A 446 -10.16 4.25 1.30
CA SER A 446 -8.73 4.43 1.12
C SER A 446 -8.02 4.68 2.45
N SER A 447 -6.73 4.32 2.50
CA SER A 447 -5.90 4.58 3.65
C SER A 447 -5.78 6.07 3.94
N TRP A 448 -5.82 6.46 5.21
CA TRP A 448 -5.59 7.85 5.62
C TRP A 448 -4.24 8.43 5.17
N LEU A 449 -3.25 7.57 4.89
CA LEU A 449 -1.92 7.96 4.37
C LEU A 449 -1.83 8.04 2.84
N SER A 450 -2.91 7.75 2.09
CA SER A 450 -2.84 7.62 0.63
C SER A 450 -3.33 8.84 -0.13
N GLU A 451 -2.44 9.70 -0.62
CA GLU A 451 -2.85 10.79 -1.53
C GLU A 451 -3.62 10.26 -2.76
N ALA A 452 -3.18 9.11 -3.29
CA ALA A 452 -3.85 8.44 -4.42
C ALA A 452 -5.00 7.54 -3.95
N ARG A 453 -6.23 7.94 -4.31
CA ARG A 453 -7.47 7.16 -4.13
C ARG A 453 -7.35 5.75 -4.70
N ARG A 454 -7.79 4.74 -3.94
CA ARG A 454 -7.71 3.32 -4.34
C ARG A 454 -9.02 2.75 -4.85
N PHE A 455 -10.18 3.29 -4.45
CA PHE A 455 -11.48 2.65 -4.68
C PHE A 455 -12.50 3.54 -5.41
N ASN A 456 -12.05 4.61 -6.07
CA ASN A 456 -12.91 5.67 -6.61
C ASN A 456 -13.76 6.38 -5.53
N ASP A 457 -13.36 6.27 -4.27
CA ASP A 457 -13.83 7.11 -3.17
C ASP A 457 -13.42 8.57 -3.37
N ILE A 458 -14.12 9.50 -2.73
CA ILE A 458 -13.93 10.94 -2.94
C ILE A 458 -13.12 11.48 -1.77
N LEU A 459 -12.07 12.25 -2.05
CA LEU A 459 -11.32 12.91 -0.98
C LEU A 459 -12.24 13.93 -0.30
N ALA A 460 -12.52 13.70 0.98
CA ALA A 460 -13.50 14.45 1.74
C ALA A 460 -12.86 15.57 2.56
N TRP A 461 -11.69 15.29 3.14
CA TRP A 461 -10.99 16.23 4.00
C TRP A 461 -9.49 15.88 4.08
N ILE A 462 -8.67 16.91 4.27
CA ILE A 462 -7.21 16.83 4.40
C ILE A 462 -6.82 17.47 5.74
N SER A 463 -5.92 16.82 6.46
CA SER A 463 -5.34 17.38 7.68
C SER A 463 -3.91 16.93 7.90
N GLN A 464 -3.32 17.36 9.02
CA GLN A 464 -2.02 16.88 9.49
C GLN A 464 -2.21 15.65 10.39
N GLY A 465 -1.37 14.63 10.19
CA GLY A 465 -1.27 13.52 11.13
C GLY A 465 -0.25 13.80 12.23
N ALA A 466 -0.41 13.17 13.38
CA ALA A 466 0.54 13.28 14.48
C ALA A 466 0.73 11.94 15.21
N VAL A 467 1.80 11.86 15.97
CA VAL A 467 2.12 10.71 16.83
C VAL A 467 2.57 11.18 18.20
N ILE A 468 2.17 10.46 19.25
CA ILE A 468 2.64 10.72 20.62
C ILE A 468 3.89 9.88 20.90
N ARG A 469 4.89 10.51 21.52
CA ARG A 469 6.14 9.87 21.94
C ARG A 469 6.54 10.40 23.31
N GLY A 470 6.29 9.60 24.34
CA GLY A 470 6.38 10.07 25.73
C GLY A 470 5.39 11.22 25.92
N ASP A 471 5.86 12.36 26.42
CA ASP A 471 5.01 13.55 26.67
C ASP A 471 4.99 14.55 25.50
N MET A 472 5.45 14.15 24.31
CA MET A 472 5.53 15.04 23.14
C MET A 472 4.65 14.57 21.98
N ILE A 473 3.99 15.54 21.33
CA ILE A 473 3.28 15.35 20.06
C ILE A 473 4.22 15.74 18.92
N LYS A 474 4.45 14.81 17.98
CA LYS A 474 5.19 15.07 16.76
C LYS A 474 4.26 14.97 15.55
N CYS A 475 4.09 16.08 14.85
CA CYS A 475 3.34 16.12 13.61
C CYS A 475 4.15 15.56 12.43
N TYR A 476 3.47 14.95 11.48
CA TYR A 476 4.04 14.52 10.21
C TYR A 476 4.24 15.71 9.27
N ASP A 477 5.16 15.54 8.33
CA ASP A 477 5.48 16.45 7.22
C ASP A 477 4.69 16.13 5.94
N PHE A 478 3.72 15.21 6.05
CA PHE A 478 2.79 14.85 4.99
C PHE A 478 1.34 14.90 5.51
N ASP A 479 0.41 15.00 4.56
CA ASP A 479 -1.01 15.11 4.84
C ASP A 479 -1.66 13.73 5.09
N ILE A 480 -2.73 13.76 5.88
CA ILE A 480 -3.65 12.65 6.09
C ILE A 480 -5.02 13.00 5.52
N HIS A 481 -5.80 11.96 5.22
CA HIS A 481 -6.97 12.08 4.37
C HIS A 481 -8.17 11.33 4.96
N LEU A 482 -9.35 11.93 4.89
CA LEU A 482 -10.63 11.24 5.02
C LEU A 482 -11.31 11.16 3.65
N TYR A 483 -12.09 10.11 3.45
CA TYR A 483 -12.77 9.85 2.19
C TYR A 483 -14.28 9.68 2.41
N ALA A 484 -15.03 10.15 1.42
CA ALA A 484 -16.44 9.89 1.27
C ALA A 484 -16.65 8.72 0.30
N ASN A 485 -17.49 7.77 0.70
CA ASN A 485 -17.94 6.64 -0.10
C ASN A 485 -19.47 6.60 -0.14
N PHE A 486 -20.02 5.85 -1.10
CA PHE A 486 -21.46 5.71 -1.26
C PHE A 486 -21.85 4.27 -1.57
N ILE A 487 -23.03 3.90 -1.09
CA ILE A 487 -23.64 2.61 -1.33
C ILE A 487 -25.06 2.85 -1.85
N ASP A 488 -25.40 2.27 -2.99
CA ASP A 488 -26.78 2.24 -3.47
C ASP A 488 -27.57 1.17 -2.70
N VAL A 489 -28.79 1.51 -2.28
CA VAL A 489 -29.72 0.59 -1.61
C VAL A 489 -31.01 0.46 -2.40
N ASN A 490 -31.83 -0.54 -2.08
CA ASN A 490 -33.13 -0.72 -2.72
C ASN A 490 -34.13 0.33 -2.23
N PRO A 491 -34.57 1.28 -3.07
CA PRO A 491 -35.43 2.39 -2.62
C PRO A 491 -36.87 1.96 -2.33
N ASN A 492 -37.25 0.73 -2.71
CA ASN A 492 -38.58 0.18 -2.44
C ASN A 492 -38.66 -0.56 -1.11
N LYS A 493 -37.56 -0.63 -0.36
CA LYS A 493 -37.49 -1.31 0.93
C LYS A 493 -37.15 -0.35 2.06
N ILE A 494 -37.65 -0.67 3.25
CA ILE A 494 -37.40 0.10 4.46
C ILE A 494 -36.24 -0.56 5.19
N ILE A 495 -35.13 0.16 5.32
CA ILE A 495 -33.97 -0.29 6.09
C ILE A 495 -34.38 -0.35 7.56
N ASP A 496 -34.05 -1.47 8.20
CA ASP A 496 -34.20 -1.68 9.64
C ASP A 496 -32.91 -1.36 10.38
N THR A 497 -31.82 -2.06 10.02
CA THR A 497 -30.49 -1.86 10.60
C THR A 497 -29.40 -1.92 9.53
N ILE A 498 -28.25 -1.33 9.85
CA ILE A 498 -27.02 -1.47 9.07
C ILE A 498 -25.99 -2.16 9.96
N GLU A 499 -25.57 -3.36 9.58
CA GLU A 499 -24.46 -4.06 10.25
C GLU A 499 -23.15 -3.71 9.54
N LEU A 500 -22.25 -3.07 10.29
CA LEU A 500 -20.93 -2.69 9.82
C LEU A 500 -20.02 -3.92 9.61
N PRO A 501 -18.92 -3.79 8.85
CA PRO A 501 -18.02 -4.91 8.69
C PRO A 501 -17.29 -5.29 9.98
N TYR A 502 -16.79 -6.53 10.05
CA TYR A 502 -15.77 -6.91 11.03
C TYR A 502 -14.38 -6.65 10.42
N CYS A 503 -13.94 -5.39 10.46
CA CYS A 503 -12.65 -4.99 9.92
C CYS A 503 -12.10 -3.82 10.73
N PRO A 504 -11.31 -4.07 11.79
CA PRO A 504 -10.79 -3.02 12.66
C PRO A 504 -9.86 -2.03 11.96
N ASN A 505 -9.47 -2.29 10.71
CA ASN A 505 -8.75 -1.30 9.91
C ASN A 505 -9.66 -0.21 9.31
N ILE A 506 -10.98 -0.35 9.38
CA ILE A 506 -11.96 0.59 8.81
C ILE A 506 -12.49 1.48 9.93
N HIS A 507 -12.31 2.79 9.77
CA HIS A 507 -12.74 3.81 10.72
C HIS A 507 -13.82 4.71 10.11
N LEU A 508 -14.97 4.83 10.78
CA LEU A 508 -16.11 5.64 10.32
C LEU A 508 -16.32 6.83 11.24
N PHE A 509 -16.52 8.00 10.64
CA PHE A 509 -16.76 9.26 11.35
C PHE A 509 -18.20 9.75 11.20
N ALA A 510 -18.85 9.45 10.07
CA ALA A 510 -20.24 9.82 9.84
C ALA A 510 -20.91 8.90 8.82
N ILE A 511 -22.22 8.70 8.98
CA ILE A 511 -23.08 8.01 8.00
C ILE A 511 -24.31 8.88 7.77
N THR A 512 -24.71 9.01 6.50
CA THR A 512 -25.89 9.79 6.11
C THR A 512 -26.70 9.01 5.08
N LEU A 513 -27.98 8.83 5.34
CA LEU A 513 -28.91 8.25 4.37
C LEU A 513 -29.45 9.38 3.49
N ALA A 514 -29.61 9.11 2.20
CA ALA A 514 -30.05 10.10 1.24
C ALA A 514 -31.20 9.57 0.36
N LYS A 515 -32.16 10.45 0.10
CA LYS A 515 -33.27 10.21 -0.84
C LYS A 515 -33.05 11.05 -2.09
N LYS A 516 -33.12 10.44 -3.27
CA LYS A 516 -33.03 11.16 -4.55
C LYS A 516 -34.30 11.97 -4.80
N SER A 517 -34.18 13.03 -5.58
CA SER A 517 -35.32 13.69 -6.19
C SER A 517 -35.85 12.78 -7.29
N ASN A 518 -37.17 12.59 -7.37
CA ASN A 518 -37.81 11.88 -8.48
C ASN A 518 -37.66 12.63 -9.79
#